data_AF-A0A528JFB9-F1
#
_entry.id   AF-A0A528JFB9-F1
#
_cell.length_a   1.000
_cell.length_b   1.000
_cell.length_c   1.000
_cell.angle_alpha   90.00
_cell.angle_beta   90.00
_cell.angle_gamma   90.00
#
_symmetry.space_group_name_H-M   'P 1'
#
loop_
_entity.id
_entity.type
_entity.pdbx_description
1 polymer ?
#
loop_
_entity_poly.entity_id
_entity_poly.type
_entity_poly.pdbx_seq_one_letter_code
_entity_poly.pdbx_strand_id
1 'polypeptide(L)'
;MANRYIGEVPAPEFGGKGIVIRIDMAGLLQLEDEYGEFTWASRLFNGLAMVSPSKIRAVLTVGLRNDKGTLFSEGDELPAWPADKPLAPLAVRCQDALALFLYGKTFKEWAAGVEKPEEDERPPQNDAVL
;
A
#
# COMPACT_ATOMS: atom_id res chain seq x y z
N MET A 1 -0.34 -13.20 -19.14
CA MET A 1 -0.70 -11.78 -18.92
C MET A 1 -0.94 -11.61 -17.44
N ALA A 2 -0.23 -10.69 -16.77
CA ALA A 2 -0.46 -10.40 -15.35
C ALA A 2 -1.90 -9.92 -15.18
N ASN A 3 -2.63 -10.56 -14.26
CA ASN A 3 -4.03 -10.25 -14.00
C ASN A 3 -4.07 -8.82 -13.42
N ARG A 4 -4.45 -7.83 -14.23
CA ARG A 4 -4.38 -6.38 -13.92
C ARG A 4 -5.34 -5.92 -12.79
N TYR A 5 -5.94 -6.86 -12.08
CA TYR A 5 -6.95 -6.65 -11.04
C TYR A 5 -6.58 -7.35 -9.72
N ILE A 6 -5.33 -7.81 -9.59
CA ILE A 6 -4.80 -8.44 -8.39
C ILE A 6 -3.43 -7.82 -8.13
N GLY A 7 -3.29 -7.08 -7.03
CA GLY A 7 -2.02 -6.48 -6.63
C GLY A 7 -1.24 -7.46 -5.78
N GLU A 8 -0.29 -8.18 -6.37
CA GLU A 8 0.49 -9.23 -5.70
C GLU A 8 1.98 -8.88 -5.63
N VAL A 9 2.55 -8.97 -4.43
CA VAL A 9 3.96 -8.69 -4.16
C VAL A 9 4.58 -9.81 -3.30
N PRO A 10 5.77 -10.33 -3.63
CA PRO A 10 6.44 -11.34 -2.81
C PRO A 10 6.79 -10.85 -1.40
N ALA A 11 6.61 -11.71 -0.40
CA ALA A 11 6.92 -11.44 1.01
C ALA A 11 7.65 -12.60 1.71
N PRO A 12 8.82 -13.05 1.20
CA PRO A 12 9.54 -14.21 1.71
C PRO A 12 10.00 -14.12 3.17
N GLU A 13 10.04 -12.92 3.77
CA GLU A 13 10.45 -12.67 5.14
C GLU A 13 9.51 -13.28 6.18
N PHE A 14 8.27 -13.62 5.79
CA PHE A 14 7.26 -14.19 6.67
C PHE A 14 7.27 -15.74 6.74
N GLY A 15 8.28 -16.42 6.17
CA GLY A 15 8.34 -17.89 6.24
C GLY A 15 8.83 -18.61 4.98
N GLY A 16 9.40 -17.91 4.00
CA GLY A 16 10.07 -18.53 2.86
C GLY A 16 9.42 -18.25 1.49
N LYS A 17 9.91 -18.95 0.47
CA LYS A 17 9.48 -18.76 -0.92
C LYS A 17 8.00 -19.13 -1.08
N GLY A 18 7.22 -18.27 -1.74
CA GLY A 18 5.80 -18.51 -2.05
C GLY A 18 4.83 -17.68 -1.24
N ILE A 19 5.27 -17.02 -0.16
CA ILE A 19 4.43 -16.08 0.59
C ILE A 19 4.32 -14.75 -0.17
N VAL A 20 3.10 -14.22 -0.26
CA VAL A 20 2.80 -12.99 -0.99
C VAL A 20 1.86 -12.08 -0.21
N ILE A 21 1.95 -10.78 -0.46
CA ILE A 21 0.92 -9.80 -0.11
C ILE A 21 0.08 -9.62 -1.36
N ARG A 22 -1.18 -10.05 -1.32
CA ARG A 22 -2.14 -9.94 -2.42
C ARG A 22 -3.34 -9.12 -1.97
N ILE A 23 -3.59 -7.99 -2.63
CA ILE A 23 -4.82 -7.21 -2.45
C ILE A 23 -5.82 -7.56 -3.54
N ASP A 24 -7.06 -7.80 -3.10
CA ASP A 24 -8.25 -8.02 -3.92
C ASP A 24 -9.41 -7.12 -3.46
N MET A 25 -10.53 -7.14 -4.19
CA MET A 25 -11.70 -6.30 -3.86
C MET A 25 -12.29 -6.60 -2.47
N ALA A 26 -12.24 -7.85 -2.01
CA ALA A 26 -12.76 -8.21 -0.69
C ALA A 26 -11.90 -7.61 0.42
N GLY A 27 -10.57 -7.71 0.26
CA GLY A 27 -9.63 -7.06 1.16
C GLY A 27 -9.76 -5.54 1.16
N LEU A 28 -10.02 -4.92 0.00
CA LEU A 28 -10.25 -3.47 -0.08
C LEU A 28 -11.53 -3.05 0.65
N LEU A 29 -12.65 -3.76 0.44
CA LEU A 29 -13.92 -3.50 1.14
C LEU A 29 -13.75 -3.61 2.65
N GLN A 30 -13.02 -4.62 3.13
CA GLN A 30 -12.75 -4.79 4.56
C GLN A 30 -11.95 -3.61 5.14
N LEU A 31 -10.96 -3.12 4.39
CA LEU A 31 -10.20 -1.92 4.76
C LEU A 31 -11.08 -0.66 4.75
N GLU A 32 -12.05 -0.56 3.84
CA GLU A 32 -13.01 0.54 3.79
C GLU A 32 -13.98 0.51 4.97
N ASP A 33 -14.48 -0.67 5.36
CA ASP A 33 -15.32 -0.83 6.54
C ASP A 33 -14.59 -0.45 7.84
N GLU A 34 -13.32 -0.82 7.97
CA GLU A 34 -12.52 -0.56 9.19
C GLU A 34 -12.13 0.92 9.34
N TYR A 35 -11.94 1.64 8.24
CA TYR A 35 -11.34 2.98 8.28
C TYR A 35 -12.13 4.10 7.55
N GLY A 36 -13.26 3.78 6.92
CA GLY A 36 -14.18 4.70 6.25
C GLY A 36 -14.00 4.81 4.73
N GLU A 37 -15.10 5.08 4.02
CA GLU A 37 -15.18 5.12 2.55
C GLU A 37 -14.22 6.12 1.88
N PHE A 38 -13.62 5.67 0.76
CA PHE A 38 -13.03 6.42 -0.37
C PHE A 38 -11.93 7.48 -0.11
N THR A 39 -11.77 7.93 1.12
CA THR A 39 -10.67 8.82 1.53
C THR A 39 -9.48 8.03 2.07
N TRP A 40 -9.71 6.80 2.53
CA TRP A 40 -8.67 6.03 3.21
C TRP A 40 -7.67 5.37 2.24
N ALA A 41 -8.13 4.73 1.16
CA ALA A 41 -7.24 4.18 0.13
C ALA A 41 -6.37 5.28 -0.52
N SER A 42 -6.97 6.41 -0.91
CA SER A 42 -6.22 7.57 -1.42
C SER A 42 -5.28 8.20 -0.39
N ARG A 43 -5.61 8.14 0.92
CA ARG A 43 -4.70 8.57 2.00
C ARG A 43 -3.55 7.59 2.23
N LEU A 44 -3.79 6.28 2.21
CA LEU A 44 -2.76 5.21 2.27
C LEU A 44 -1.79 5.33 1.08
N PHE A 45 -2.32 5.79 -0.04
CA PHE A 45 -1.61 5.97 -1.29
C PHE A 45 -0.80 7.27 -1.36
N ASN A 46 -1.40 8.42 -1.02
CA ASN A 46 -0.70 9.71 -0.91
C ASN A 46 0.23 9.78 0.31
N GLY A 47 -0.03 8.93 1.29
CA GLY A 47 0.79 8.73 2.47
C GLY A 47 0.55 7.35 3.04
N LEU A 48 1.55 6.49 2.94
CA LEU A 48 2.05 6.05 4.24
C LEU A 48 2.35 7.32 5.03
N ALA A 49 1.42 7.78 5.87
CA ALA A 49 1.78 8.61 7.00
C ALA A 49 2.65 7.73 7.92
N MET A 50 3.91 7.56 7.48
CA MET A 50 5.14 7.33 8.20
C MET A 50 5.15 6.27 9.30
N VAL A 51 5.06 4.99 8.92
CA VAL A 51 5.53 3.88 9.78
C VAL A 51 4.61 3.53 10.97
N SER A 52 3.28 3.75 10.92
CA SER A 52 2.44 3.19 12.00
C SER A 52 2.30 1.66 11.83
N PRO A 53 2.74 0.84 12.81
CA PRO A 53 2.66 -0.61 12.69
C PRO A 53 1.23 -1.14 12.53
N SER A 54 0.23 -0.40 13.04
CA SER A 54 -1.18 -0.75 12.95
C SER A 54 -1.68 -0.85 11.50
N LYS A 55 -1.37 0.13 10.66
CA LYS A 55 -1.78 0.13 9.25
C LYS A 55 -1.10 -0.95 8.42
N ILE A 56 0.20 -1.19 8.68
CA ILE A 56 0.92 -2.31 8.06
C ILE A 56 0.22 -3.63 8.42
N ARG A 57 -0.15 -3.79 9.69
CA ARG A 57 -0.87 -4.97 10.16
C ARG A 57 -2.24 -5.12 9.52
N ALA A 58 -2.98 -4.04 9.29
CA ALA A 58 -4.28 -4.09 8.59
C ALA A 58 -4.11 -4.63 7.16
N VAL A 59 -3.15 -4.09 6.40
CA VAL A 59 -2.85 -4.56 5.03
C VAL A 59 -2.43 -6.04 5.03
N LEU A 60 -1.60 -6.45 5.99
CA LEU A 60 -1.20 -7.85 6.11
C LEU A 60 -2.37 -8.77 6.49
N THR A 61 -3.31 -8.30 7.32
CA THR A 61 -4.48 -9.08 7.74
C THR A 61 -5.37 -9.43 6.56
N VAL A 62 -5.56 -8.50 5.64
CA VAL A 62 -6.42 -8.70 4.47
C VAL A 62 -5.69 -9.26 3.25
N GLY A 63 -4.35 -9.23 3.25
CA GLY A 63 -3.57 -9.49 2.04
C GLY A 63 -2.46 -10.53 2.15
N LEU A 64 -1.96 -10.86 3.35
CA LEU A 64 -0.87 -11.82 3.48
C LEU A 64 -1.37 -13.24 3.27
N ARG A 65 -0.82 -13.91 2.26
CA ARG A 65 -1.20 -15.26 1.85
C ARG A 65 -0.02 -16.23 1.95
N ASN A 66 -0.28 -17.45 2.40
CA ASN A 66 0.71 -18.52 2.48
C ASN A 66 1.07 -19.08 1.09
N ASP A 67 1.97 -20.05 1.05
CA ASP A 67 2.45 -20.73 -0.16
C ASP A 67 1.36 -21.49 -0.92
N LYS A 68 0.21 -21.72 -0.30
CA LYS A 68 -0.99 -22.32 -0.90
C LYS A 68 -1.99 -21.28 -1.43
N GLY A 69 -1.71 -19.99 -1.22
CA GLY A 69 -2.57 -18.87 -1.62
C GLY A 69 -3.73 -18.57 -0.65
N THR A 70 -3.77 -19.22 0.52
CA THR A 70 -4.77 -18.97 1.57
C THR A 70 -4.37 -17.76 2.40
N LEU A 71 -5.34 -16.94 2.82
CA LEU A 71 -5.07 -15.85 3.75
C LEU A 71 -4.64 -16.41 5.10
N PHE A 72 -3.59 -15.84 5.69
CA PHE A 72 -3.18 -16.24 7.04
C PHE A 72 -4.33 -15.98 8.03
N SER A 73 -5.02 -14.84 7.94
CA SER A 73 -6.13 -14.48 8.82
C SER A 73 -7.32 -15.46 8.85
N GLU A 74 -7.45 -16.35 7.86
CA GLU A 74 -8.55 -17.32 7.75
C GLU A 74 -8.26 -18.68 8.39
N GLY A 75 -7.03 -18.94 8.85
CA GLY A 75 -6.70 -20.26 9.39
C GLY A 75 -5.38 -20.41 10.15
N ASP A 76 -4.49 -19.44 10.06
CA ASP A 76 -3.16 -19.46 10.67
C ASP A 76 -2.91 -18.17 11.48
N GLU A 77 -2.02 -18.23 12.47
CA GLU A 77 -1.58 -17.00 13.14
C GLU A 77 -0.77 -16.15 12.17
N LEU A 78 -1.06 -14.85 12.12
CA LEU A 78 -0.39 -13.94 11.22
C LEU A 78 1.10 -13.83 11.60
N PRO A 79 2.04 -14.23 10.72
CA PRO A 79 3.44 -14.34 11.08
C PRO A 79 4.01 -12.97 11.46
N ALA A 80 4.80 -12.95 12.53
CA ALA A 80 5.43 -11.72 13.00
C ALA A 80 6.52 -11.27 12.02
N TRP A 81 6.61 -9.95 11.81
CA TRP A 81 7.76 -9.38 11.12
C TRP A 81 9.03 -9.60 11.96
N PRO A 82 10.16 -10.00 11.36
CA PRO A 82 11.40 -10.20 12.10
C PRO A 82 11.82 -8.94 12.86
N ALA A 83 12.04 -9.06 14.17
CA ALA A 83 12.32 -7.93 15.06
C ALA A 83 13.64 -7.22 14.74
N ASP A 84 14.56 -7.91 14.06
CA ASP A 84 15.86 -7.42 13.61
C ASP A 84 15.80 -6.65 12.28
N LYS A 85 14.65 -6.65 11.58
CA LYS A 85 14.51 -6.01 10.27
C LYS A 85 13.78 -4.67 10.36
N PRO A 86 14.25 -3.64 9.64
CA PRO A 86 13.53 -2.37 9.56
C PRO A 86 12.13 -2.58 8.97
N LEU A 87 11.15 -1.80 9.42
CA LEU A 87 9.77 -1.85 8.91
C LEU A 87 9.60 -1.15 7.56
N ALA A 88 10.52 -0.26 7.18
CA ALA A 88 10.40 0.53 5.95
C ALA A 88 10.26 -0.34 4.68
N PRO A 89 11.06 -1.41 4.46
CA PRO A 89 10.89 -2.29 3.30
C PRO A 89 9.54 -3.00 3.26
N LEU A 90 9.00 -3.42 4.41
CA LEU A 90 7.68 -4.04 4.49
C LEU A 90 6.58 -3.04 4.09
N ALA A 91 6.71 -1.81 4.56
CA ALA A 91 5.75 -0.75 4.26
C ALA A 91 5.72 -0.45 2.74
N VAL A 92 6.88 -0.41 2.09
CA VAL A 92 6.98 -0.25 0.62
C VAL A 92 6.26 -1.38 -0.11
N ARG A 93 6.39 -2.64 0.34
CA ARG A 93 5.70 -3.76 -0.31
C ARG A 93 4.18 -3.71 -0.14
N CYS A 94 3.71 -3.26 1.01
CA CYS A 94 2.28 -3.00 1.22
C CYS A 94 1.77 -1.93 0.24
N GLN A 95 2.55 -0.86 0.02
CA GLN A 95 2.23 0.17 -0.97
C GLN A 95 2.25 -0.37 -2.39
N ASP A 96 3.24 -1.19 -2.75
CA ASP A 96 3.32 -1.79 -4.09
C ASP A 96 2.12 -2.70 -4.37
N ALA A 97 1.68 -3.50 -3.40
CA ALA A 97 0.51 -4.36 -3.57
C ALA A 97 -0.76 -3.53 -3.81
N LEU A 98 -0.94 -2.45 -3.06
CA LEU A 98 -2.06 -1.51 -3.26
C LEU A 98 -1.96 -0.77 -4.60
N ALA A 99 -0.76 -0.28 -4.96
CA ALA A 99 -0.53 0.45 -6.20
C ALA A 99 -0.77 -0.43 -7.43
N LEU A 100 -0.30 -1.68 -7.40
CA LEU A 100 -0.55 -2.67 -8.44
C LEU A 100 -2.04 -2.97 -8.58
N PHE A 101 -2.76 -3.07 -7.47
CA PHE A 101 -4.20 -3.30 -7.48
C PHE A 101 -4.97 -2.12 -8.09
N LEU A 102 -4.70 -0.90 -7.64
CA LEU A 102 -5.44 0.30 -8.02
C LEU A 102 -5.06 0.85 -9.41
N TYR A 103 -3.77 0.76 -9.78
CA TYR A 103 -3.22 1.46 -10.94
C TYR A 103 -2.49 0.54 -11.92
N GLY A 104 -2.35 -0.74 -11.61
CA GLY A 104 -1.65 -1.70 -12.47
C GLY A 104 -0.14 -1.48 -12.59
N LYS A 105 0.46 -0.67 -11.69
CA LYS A 105 1.89 -0.35 -11.64
C LYS A 105 2.37 -0.24 -10.20
N THR A 106 3.66 -0.45 -9.96
CA THR A 106 4.26 -0.33 -8.62
C THR A 106 4.14 1.09 -8.07
N PHE A 107 4.32 1.26 -6.76
CA PHE A 107 4.28 2.58 -6.13
C PHE A 107 5.36 3.49 -6.72
N LYS A 108 6.56 2.97 -6.98
CA LYS A 108 7.66 3.71 -7.58
C LYS A 108 7.33 4.19 -9.00
N GLU A 109 6.72 3.34 -9.83
CA GLU A 109 6.32 3.68 -11.20
C GLU A 109 5.15 4.67 -11.24
N TRP A 110 4.22 4.55 -10.29
CA TRP A 110 3.17 5.54 -10.13
C TRP A 110 3.76 6.88 -9.70
N ALA A 111 4.56 6.93 -8.63
CA ALA A 111 5.13 8.14 -8.07
C ALA A 111 6.03 8.89 -9.06
N ALA A 112 6.73 8.18 -9.95
CA ALA A 112 7.53 8.78 -11.01
C ALA A 112 6.69 9.43 -12.12
N GLY A 113 5.42 9.04 -12.28
CA GLY A 113 4.50 9.56 -13.29
C GLY A 113 3.51 10.60 -12.75
N VAL A 114 3.54 10.92 -11.45
CA VAL A 114 2.83 12.07 -10.89
C VAL A 114 3.74 13.27 -11.12
N GLU A 115 3.48 14.05 -12.17
CA GLU A 115 4.09 15.37 -12.29
C GLU A 115 3.80 16.14 -10.99
N LYS A 116 4.87 16.63 -10.34
CA LYS A 116 4.69 17.59 -9.25
C LYS A 116 3.87 18.74 -9.82
N PRO A 117 2.80 19.20 -9.17
CA PRO A 117 2.15 20.42 -9.60
C PRO A 117 3.25 21.48 -9.68
N GLU A 118 3.43 22.05 -10.88
CA GLU A 118 4.26 23.23 -11.07
C GLU A 118 3.89 24.20 -9.95
N GLU A 119 4.88 24.66 -9.19
CA GLU A 119 4.66 25.73 -8.24
C GLU A 119 4.00 26.86 -9.02
N ASP A 120 2.73 27.15 -8.70
CA ASP A 120 2.03 28.33 -9.18
C ASP A 120 2.99 29.51 -9.04
N GLU A 121 3.57 29.94 -10.16
CA GLU A 121 4.17 31.26 -10.32
C GLU A 121 3.04 32.24 -10.01
N ARG A 122 2.87 32.55 -8.72
CA ARG A 122 2.04 33.68 -8.31
C ARG A 122 2.63 34.89 -9.04
N PRO A 123 1.88 35.53 -9.96
CA PRO A 123 2.37 36.73 -10.59
C PRO A 123 2.70 37.72 -9.48
N PRO A 124 3.80 38.49 -9.60
CA PRO A 124 4.22 39.41 -8.56
C PRO A 124 3.06 40.32 -8.18
N GLN A 125 2.68 40.26 -6.90
CA GLN A 125 1.62 41.07 -6.34
C GLN A 125 2.08 42.53 -6.44
N ASN A 126 1.45 43.27 -7.36
CA ASN A 126 1.79 44.65 -7.64
C ASN A 126 1.26 45.52 -6.49
N ASP A 127 2.03 45.64 -5.40
CA ASP A 127 1.77 46.60 -4.32
C ASP A 127 2.06 48.02 -4.82
N ALA A 128 1.11 48.60 -5.54
CA ALA A 128 1.13 50.00 -5.90
C ALA A 128 -0.29 50.56 -6.00
N VAL A 129 -0.94 50.78 -4.86
CA VAL A 129 -1.97 51.82 -4.72
C VAL A 129 -1.87 52.43 -3.33
N LEU A 130 -1.10 53.52 -3.21
CA LEU A 130 -1.37 54.68 -2.34
C LEU A 130 -0.77 55.92 -3.00
#